data_AF-A0A9E6D2L5-F1
#
_entry.id   AF-A0A9E6D2L5-F1
#
_cell.length_a   1.000
_cell.length_b   1.000
_cell.length_c   1.000
_cell.angle_alpha   90.00
_cell.angle_beta   90.00
_cell.angle_gamma   90.00
#
_symmetry.space_group_name_H-M   'P 1'
#
loop_
_entity.id
_entity.type
_entity.pdbx_description
1 polymer ?
#
loop_
_entity_poly.entity_id
_entity_poly.type
_entity_poly.pdbx_seq_one_letter_code
_entity_poly.pdbx_strand_id
1 'polypeptide(L)'
;MGKNIANTTHTFFFCDGGSCQKAGGEKVIRTARAYLRNNEHWNNTHTIKTKCNGRCEDAPTCIVHPGDFWYKELTPEKITPIVKGHLNNELPIEIELLYQKGWEQQVSNKERMPIKPKPFELKDDKELGECFITKGFSSDQYLYPLFLYLLENPIGITLYIPYQNPIPFKEILTVDYSKAHTLELFTKTDCIALTIAVVPKDNKELQQSKISITEYFYQKETQQTGIRFKNKFGETLGKIEFDTIDNKAWKYCIKIQLQNESQELTSL
;
A
#
# COMPACT_ATOMS: atom_id res chain seq x y z
N MET A 1 24.32 0.34 -23.61
CA MET A 1 25.56 0.93 -23.07
C MET A 1 25.23 1.62 -21.75
N GLY A 2 25.91 1.27 -20.66
CA GLY A 2 25.68 1.86 -19.33
C GLY A 2 26.32 3.24 -19.19
N LYS A 3 25.79 4.08 -18.29
CA LYS A 3 26.41 5.37 -17.91
C LYS A 3 27.48 5.10 -16.85
N ASN A 4 28.64 5.76 -16.94
CA ASN A 4 29.61 5.74 -15.85
C ASN A 4 29.09 6.63 -14.71
N ILE A 5 28.59 5.99 -13.64
CA ILE A 5 27.93 6.69 -12.54
C ILE A 5 28.93 7.51 -11.71
N ALA A 6 30.23 7.18 -11.72
CA ALA A 6 31.25 7.94 -11.01
C ALA A 6 31.38 9.40 -11.50
N ASN A 7 30.96 9.69 -12.72
CA ASN A 7 30.97 11.04 -13.29
C ASN A 7 29.69 11.84 -12.97
N THR A 8 28.74 11.24 -12.24
CA THR A 8 27.45 11.87 -11.95
C THR A 8 27.59 12.89 -10.84
N THR A 9 27.25 14.15 -11.12
CA THR A 9 27.20 15.22 -10.12
C THR A 9 25.82 15.33 -9.47
N HIS A 10 24.77 15.03 -10.22
CA HIS A 10 23.38 15.14 -9.78
C HIS A 10 22.55 13.93 -10.19
N THR A 11 21.63 13.50 -9.33
CA THR A 11 20.63 12.48 -9.64
C THR A 11 19.22 12.99 -9.39
N PHE A 12 18.37 12.88 -10.41
CA PHE A 12 16.96 13.22 -10.33
C PHE A 12 16.13 11.94 -10.28
N PHE A 13 15.37 11.75 -9.20
CA PHE A 13 14.48 10.62 -9.00
C PHE A 13 13.05 11.06 -9.29
N PHE A 14 12.54 10.70 -10.46
CA PHE A 14 11.17 11.01 -10.85
C PHE A 14 10.23 9.89 -10.44
N CYS A 15 9.11 10.24 -9.78
CA CYS A 15 8.07 9.27 -9.46
C CYS A 15 7.33 8.83 -10.74
N ASP A 16 7.30 7.53 -10.99
CA ASP A 16 6.54 6.90 -12.07
C ASP A 16 5.39 6.04 -11.51
N GLY A 17 4.92 6.38 -10.30
CA GLY A 17 3.73 5.80 -9.70
C GLY A 17 2.45 6.22 -10.42
N GLY A 18 1.35 5.46 -10.26
CA GLY A 18 0.12 5.65 -11.02
C GLY A 18 -0.50 7.06 -10.92
N SER A 19 -0.41 7.73 -9.77
CA SER A 19 -0.88 9.12 -9.61
C SER A 19 0.00 10.11 -10.37
N CYS A 20 1.34 9.94 -10.34
CA CYS A 20 2.27 10.78 -11.09
C CYS A 20 2.13 10.59 -12.60
N GLN A 21 1.91 9.35 -13.07
CA GLN A 21 1.62 9.08 -14.48
C GLN A 21 0.34 9.78 -14.94
N LYS A 22 -0.76 9.66 -14.18
CA LYS A 22 -2.03 10.34 -14.47
C LYS A 22 -1.91 11.86 -14.45
N ALA A 23 -1.06 12.41 -13.58
CA ALA A 23 -0.78 13.82 -13.49
C ALA A 23 0.23 14.32 -14.54
N GLY A 24 0.60 13.50 -15.53
CA GLY A 24 1.47 13.91 -16.65
C GLY A 24 2.97 13.78 -16.39
N GLY A 25 3.39 13.03 -15.36
CA GLY A 25 4.79 12.84 -14.98
C GLY A 25 5.69 12.32 -16.11
N GLU A 26 5.15 11.53 -17.04
CA GLU A 26 5.93 11.08 -18.21
C GLU A 26 6.40 12.25 -19.09
N LYS A 27 5.57 13.29 -19.28
CA LYS A 27 5.97 14.49 -20.03
C LYS A 27 7.06 15.26 -19.28
N VAL A 28 6.93 15.39 -17.96
CA VAL A 28 7.95 16.01 -17.08
C VAL A 28 9.30 15.32 -17.26
N ILE A 29 9.33 13.99 -17.17
CA ILE A 29 10.55 13.19 -17.29
C ILE A 29 11.19 13.35 -18.68
N ARG A 30 10.37 13.31 -19.74
CA ARG A 30 10.85 13.48 -21.12
C ARG A 30 11.44 14.87 -21.34
N THR A 31 10.80 15.92 -20.84
CA THR A 31 11.30 17.29 -20.94
C THR A 31 12.64 17.46 -20.24
N ALA A 32 12.77 16.96 -19.00
CA ALA A 32 14.04 16.97 -18.27
C ALA A 32 15.15 16.23 -19.04
N ARG A 33 14.86 15.02 -19.53
CA ARG A 33 15.84 14.21 -20.27
C ARG A 33 16.24 14.82 -21.61
N ALA A 34 15.29 15.47 -22.32
CA ALA A 34 15.58 16.20 -23.54
C ALA A 34 16.52 17.38 -23.28
N TYR A 35 16.28 18.15 -22.22
CA TYR A 35 17.17 19.22 -21.79
C TYR A 35 18.59 18.69 -21.51
N LEU A 36 18.72 17.64 -20.70
CA LEU A 36 20.02 17.05 -20.37
C LEU A 36 20.78 16.55 -21.62
N ARG A 37 20.07 15.96 -22.59
CA ARG A 37 20.68 15.48 -23.84
C ARG A 37 21.15 16.63 -24.72
N ASN A 38 20.31 17.64 -24.93
CA ASN A 38 20.58 18.72 -25.87
C ASN A 38 21.59 19.75 -25.34
N ASN A 39 21.92 19.70 -24.04
CA ASN A 39 22.86 20.61 -23.38
C ASN A 39 24.06 19.86 -22.78
N GLU A 40 24.42 18.68 -23.31
CA GLU A 40 25.64 17.93 -22.96
C GLU A 40 25.74 17.45 -21.49
N HIS A 41 24.71 17.65 -20.68
CA HIS A 41 24.62 17.19 -19.28
C HIS A 41 24.23 15.71 -19.14
N TRP A 42 23.99 15.00 -20.25
CA TRP A 42 23.58 13.62 -20.16
C TRP A 42 24.61 12.75 -19.45
N ASN A 43 25.92 12.95 -19.68
CA ASN A 43 26.93 12.04 -19.15
C ASN A 43 27.26 12.30 -17.66
N ASN A 44 26.99 13.50 -17.15
CA ASN A 44 27.27 13.89 -15.76
C ASN A 44 26.01 13.99 -14.87
N THR A 45 24.82 13.75 -15.42
CA THR A 45 23.56 13.81 -14.67
C THR A 45 22.79 12.52 -14.81
N HIS A 46 22.33 11.92 -13.71
CA HIS A 46 21.52 10.71 -13.76
C HIS A 46 20.03 11.00 -13.55
N THR A 47 19.17 10.23 -14.21
CA THR A 47 17.71 10.34 -14.04
C THR A 47 17.13 8.95 -13.83
N ILE A 48 16.49 8.73 -12.69
CA ILE A 48 15.91 7.45 -12.30
C ILE A 48 14.39 7.60 -12.29
N LYS A 49 13.70 6.63 -12.89
CA LYS A 49 12.27 6.45 -12.66
C LYS A 49 12.10 5.57 -11.44
N THR A 50 11.40 6.06 -10.44
CA THR A 50 11.08 5.31 -9.22
C THR A 50 9.61 4.86 -9.26
N LYS A 51 9.24 3.91 -8.39
CA LYS A 51 7.82 3.63 -8.10
C LYS A 51 7.23 4.76 -7.24
N CYS A 52 6.14 4.51 -6.53
CA CYS A 52 5.52 5.52 -5.67
C CYS A 52 6.52 6.03 -4.60
N ASN A 53 6.62 7.35 -4.44
CA ASN A 53 7.40 7.97 -3.35
C ASN A 53 6.53 8.40 -2.16
N GLY A 54 5.30 7.89 -2.05
CA GLY A 54 4.41 8.15 -0.91
C GLY A 54 3.68 9.50 -0.92
N ARG A 55 3.87 10.33 -1.96
CA ARG A 55 3.29 11.68 -2.07
C ARG A 55 2.39 11.79 -3.30
N CYS A 56 1.30 11.01 -3.30
CA CYS A 56 0.38 10.89 -4.43
C CYS A 56 -0.48 12.15 -4.64
N GLU A 57 -0.78 12.86 -3.57
CA GLU A 57 -1.51 14.13 -3.52
C GLU A 57 -0.74 15.30 -4.14
N ASP A 58 0.59 15.21 -4.14
CA ASP A 58 1.54 16.22 -4.65
C ASP A 58 2.06 15.89 -6.05
N ALA A 59 1.47 14.91 -6.72
CA ALA A 59 1.92 14.42 -8.01
C ALA A 59 1.89 15.49 -9.12
N PRO A 60 2.84 15.47 -10.09
CA PRO A 60 4.04 14.64 -10.15
C PRO A 60 5.17 15.13 -9.24
N THR A 61 5.93 14.19 -8.65
CA THR A 61 7.04 14.51 -7.75
C THR A 61 8.41 14.15 -8.32
N CYS A 62 9.45 14.85 -7.87
CA CYS A 62 10.85 14.55 -8.17
C CYS A 62 11.72 14.82 -6.94
N ILE A 63 12.70 13.96 -6.69
CA ILE A 63 13.72 14.16 -5.65
C ILE A 63 15.04 14.46 -6.34
N VAL A 64 15.77 15.49 -5.90
CA VAL A 64 17.09 15.84 -6.42
C VAL A 64 18.15 15.58 -5.36
N HIS A 65 19.20 14.86 -5.77
CA HIS A 65 20.40 14.62 -4.98
C HIS A 65 21.61 15.21 -5.70
N PRO A 66 22.58 15.84 -5.00
CA PRO A 66 22.65 16.04 -3.54
C PRO A 66 21.64 17.06 -2.98
N GLY A 67 21.44 17.04 -1.66
CA GLY A 67 20.63 18.04 -0.92
C GLY A 67 19.20 17.61 -0.54
N ASP A 68 18.74 16.47 -1.05
CA ASP A 68 17.43 15.87 -0.74
C ASP A 68 16.27 16.85 -0.95
N PHE A 69 16.27 17.52 -2.11
CA PHE A 69 15.21 18.46 -2.50
C PHE A 69 14.04 17.69 -3.09
N TRP A 70 12.88 17.78 -2.47
CA TRP A 70 11.64 17.19 -2.97
C TRP A 70 10.82 18.26 -3.65
N TYR A 71 10.48 18.03 -4.92
CA TYR A 71 9.61 18.87 -5.72
C TYR A 71 8.23 18.22 -5.88
N LYS A 72 7.21 19.06 -5.97
CA LYS A 72 5.79 18.68 -6.13
C LYS A 72 5.17 19.35 -7.35
N GLU A 73 4.02 18.83 -7.77
CA GLU A 73 3.14 19.41 -8.79
C GLU A 73 3.88 19.84 -10.06
N LEU A 74 4.84 19.00 -10.48
CA LEU A 74 5.72 19.29 -11.59
C LEU A 74 4.98 19.28 -12.93
N THR A 75 5.35 20.24 -13.78
CA THR A 75 4.94 20.31 -15.18
C THR A 75 6.19 20.39 -16.08
N PRO A 76 6.07 20.16 -17.40
CA PRO A 76 7.16 20.38 -18.34
C PRO A 76 7.81 21.77 -18.23
N GLU A 77 7.01 22.79 -17.93
CA GLU A 77 7.47 24.18 -17.81
C GLU A 77 8.28 24.39 -16.52
N LYS A 78 7.87 23.75 -15.41
CA LYS A 78 8.56 23.85 -14.12
C LYS A 78 9.87 23.06 -14.06
N ILE A 79 9.95 21.90 -14.72
CA ILE A 79 11.10 21.01 -14.52
C ILE A 79 12.39 21.51 -15.18
N THR A 80 12.30 22.20 -16.30
CA THR A 80 13.48 22.73 -17.00
C THR A 80 14.28 23.73 -16.15
N PRO A 81 13.68 24.78 -15.56
CA PRO A 81 14.42 25.70 -14.70
C PRO A 81 14.93 25.02 -13.41
N ILE A 82 14.20 24.03 -12.87
CA ILE A 82 14.69 23.24 -11.72
C ILE A 82 15.97 22.48 -12.08
N VAL A 83 15.96 21.74 -13.20
CA VAL A 83 17.14 20.98 -13.65
C VAL A 83 18.31 21.92 -13.91
N LYS A 84 18.08 23.03 -14.63
CA LYS A 84 19.12 24.03 -14.91
C LYS A 84 19.71 24.60 -13.63
N GLY A 85 18.86 24.99 -12.68
CA GLY A 85 19.30 25.59 -11.42
C GLY A 85 20.22 24.67 -10.62
N HIS A 86 19.82 23.41 -10.43
CA HIS A 86 20.67 22.41 -9.75
C HIS A 86 22.00 22.19 -10.45
N LEU A 87 22.01 22.05 -11.78
CA LEU A 87 23.26 21.84 -12.53
C LEU A 87 24.22 23.03 -12.46
N ASN A 88 23.67 24.23 -12.28
CA ASN A 88 24.43 25.47 -12.10
C ASN A 88 24.76 25.77 -10.62
N ASN A 89 24.34 24.92 -9.68
CA ASN A 89 24.41 25.16 -8.23
C ASN A 89 23.71 26.46 -7.79
N GLU A 90 22.61 26.81 -8.47
CA GLU A 90 21.71 27.92 -8.08
C GLU A 90 20.82 27.49 -6.91
N LEU A 91 20.22 28.46 -6.21
CA LEU A 91 19.26 28.18 -5.14
C LEU A 91 18.02 27.44 -5.71
N PRO A 92 17.46 26.47 -4.95
CA PRO A 92 16.26 25.76 -5.39
C PRO A 92 15.07 26.72 -5.48
N ILE A 93 14.17 26.45 -6.44
CA ILE A 93 12.93 27.21 -6.59
C ILE A 93 11.98 26.84 -5.44
N GLU A 94 12.02 27.59 -4.34
CA GLU A 94 11.35 27.26 -3.08
C GLU A 94 9.84 27.04 -3.22
N ILE A 95 9.15 27.82 -4.06
CA ILE A 95 7.70 27.69 -4.27
C ILE A 95 7.30 26.31 -4.83
N GLU A 96 8.21 25.62 -5.52
CA GLU A 96 7.98 24.30 -6.09
C GLU A 96 8.44 23.17 -5.16
N LEU A 97 9.07 23.50 -4.02
CA LEU A 97 9.51 22.51 -3.04
C LEU A 97 8.33 21.99 -2.23
N LEU A 98 8.31 20.67 -2.08
CA LEU A 98 7.58 19.95 -1.04
C LEU A 98 8.39 19.93 0.25
N TYR A 99 9.69 19.68 0.16
CA TYR A 99 10.58 19.54 1.30
C TYR A 99 12.03 19.77 0.88
N GLN A 100 12.85 20.23 1.81
CA GLN A 100 14.30 20.16 1.71
C GLN A 100 14.92 19.92 3.09
N LYS A 101 16.13 19.36 3.10
CA LYS A 101 16.86 19.10 4.34
C LYS A 101 16.98 20.39 5.18
N GLY A 102 16.62 20.28 6.46
CA GLY A 102 16.63 21.40 7.40
C GLY A 102 15.26 22.02 7.65
N TRP A 103 14.23 21.65 6.88
CA TRP A 103 12.85 22.00 7.21
C TRP A 103 12.29 21.06 8.29
N GLU A 104 11.48 21.60 9.21
CA GLU A 104 10.80 20.81 10.25
C GLU A 104 9.63 19.99 9.68
N GLN A 105 8.96 20.54 8.65
CA GLN A 105 7.79 19.95 8.02
C GLN A 105 7.85 20.13 6.52
N GLN A 106 7.17 19.23 5.80
CA GLN A 106 6.91 19.42 4.37
C GLN A 106 5.83 20.48 4.17
N VAL A 107 5.83 21.12 2.99
CA VAL A 107 4.82 22.09 2.58
C VAL A 107 3.95 21.46 1.51
N SER A 108 2.70 21.12 1.83
CA SER A 108 1.71 20.65 0.86
C SER A 108 0.38 21.39 1.04
N ASN A 109 -0.20 21.83 -0.08
CA ASN A 109 -1.54 22.42 -0.10
C ASN A 109 -2.65 21.36 -0.22
N LYS A 110 -2.26 20.09 -0.35
CA LYS A 110 -3.16 18.96 -0.59
C LYS A 110 -2.95 17.84 0.44
N GLU A 111 -2.39 18.19 1.60
CA GLU A 111 -2.11 17.23 2.66
C GLU A 111 -3.39 16.48 3.04
N ARG A 112 -3.30 15.15 3.10
CA ARG A 112 -4.42 14.29 3.45
C ARG A 112 -4.20 13.75 4.85
N MET A 113 -5.24 13.83 5.67
CA MET A 113 -5.22 13.13 6.96
C MET A 113 -5.03 11.63 6.74
N PRO A 114 -4.21 10.96 7.57
CA PRO A 114 -4.14 9.51 7.57
C PRO A 114 -5.53 8.92 7.75
N ILE A 115 -5.90 8.02 6.84
CA ILE A 115 -7.13 7.23 7.01
C ILE A 115 -6.88 6.30 8.19
N LYS A 116 -7.84 6.22 9.11
CA LYS A 116 -7.79 5.32 10.24
C LYS A 116 -9.02 4.38 10.24
N PRO A 117 -8.85 3.13 10.69
CA PRO A 117 -9.96 2.22 10.90
C PRO A 117 -10.98 2.84 11.87
N LYS A 118 -12.26 2.62 11.61
CA LYS A 118 -13.32 3.10 12.52
C LYS A 118 -13.38 2.22 13.78
N PRO A 119 -13.98 2.68 14.87
CA PRO A 119 -14.35 1.83 16.00
C PRO A 119 -15.30 0.69 15.58
N PHE A 120 -15.41 -0.34 16.42
CA PHE A 120 -16.43 -1.38 16.24
C PHE A 120 -17.83 -0.79 16.39
N GLU A 121 -18.74 -1.20 15.51
CA GLU A 121 -20.15 -0.85 15.54
C GLU A 121 -20.99 -2.10 15.75
N LEU A 122 -21.97 -2.05 16.66
CA LEU A 122 -22.94 -3.14 16.84
C LEU A 122 -23.88 -3.22 15.63
N LYS A 123 -24.00 -4.40 15.02
CA LYS A 123 -24.85 -4.67 13.86
C LYS A 123 -25.49 -6.05 13.95
N ASP A 124 -26.68 -6.16 13.38
CA ASP A 124 -27.27 -7.44 13.00
C ASP A 124 -26.85 -7.75 11.55
N ASP A 125 -25.83 -8.60 11.40
CA ASP A 125 -25.26 -8.97 10.11
C ASP A 125 -25.88 -10.26 9.58
N LYS A 126 -26.23 -10.27 8.29
CA LYS A 126 -26.93 -11.41 7.67
C LYS A 126 -26.21 -12.76 7.78
N GLU A 127 -24.88 -12.76 7.87
CA GLU A 127 -24.07 -13.99 7.94
C GLU A 127 -23.50 -14.23 9.34
N LEU A 128 -23.28 -13.16 10.13
CA LEU A 128 -22.65 -13.25 11.45
C LEU A 128 -23.64 -13.12 12.62
N GLY A 129 -24.90 -12.76 12.35
CA GLY A 129 -25.89 -12.43 13.39
C GLY A 129 -25.53 -11.14 14.12
N GLU A 130 -25.95 -11.04 15.39
CA GLU A 130 -25.62 -9.90 16.25
C GLU A 130 -24.12 -9.88 16.57
N CYS A 131 -23.41 -8.88 16.04
CA CYS A 131 -21.96 -8.77 16.16
C CYS A 131 -21.49 -7.32 16.26
N PHE A 132 -20.35 -7.14 16.90
CA PHE A 132 -19.56 -5.92 16.75
C PHE A 132 -18.68 -6.07 15.52
N ILE A 133 -18.70 -5.09 14.60
CA ILE A 133 -17.94 -5.15 13.35
C ILE A 133 -17.26 -3.83 13.02
N THR A 134 -16.04 -3.89 12.50
CA THR A 134 -15.32 -2.75 11.92
C THR A 134 -14.60 -3.15 10.62
N LYS A 135 -14.06 -2.18 9.90
CA LYS A 135 -13.29 -2.36 8.67
C LYS A 135 -11.84 -1.93 8.87
N GLY A 136 -10.93 -2.81 8.51
CA GLY A 136 -9.52 -2.47 8.33
C GLY A 136 -9.18 -2.18 6.87
N PHE A 137 -7.89 -2.21 6.56
CA PHE A 137 -7.39 -2.01 5.21
C PHE A 137 -7.28 -3.33 4.44
N SER A 138 -7.52 -3.27 3.13
CA SER A 138 -7.56 -4.45 2.24
C SER A 138 -6.46 -4.45 1.17
N SER A 139 -5.48 -3.55 1.23
CA SER A 139 -4.36 -3.60 0.28
C SER A 139 -3.37 -4.69 0.66
N ASP A 140 -2.60 -5.13 -0.33
CA ASP A 140 -1.45 -6.04 -0.16
C ASP A 140 -0.49 -5.61 0.97
N GLN A 141 -0.26 -4.32 1.18
CA GLN A 141 0.55 -3.78 2.28
C GLN A 141 0.03 -4.15 3.69
N TYR A 142 -1.24 -4.54 3.82
CA TYR A 142 -1.84 -4.97 5.09
C TYR A 142 -2.12 -6.47 5.10
N LEU A 143 -2.68 -7.00 4.00
CA LEU A 143 -3.04 -8.41 3.89
C LEU A 143 -1.82 -9.32 3.81
N TYR A 144 -0.76 -8.97 3.09
CA TYR A 144 0.41 -9.84 3.01
C TYR A 144 1.11 -9.99 4.37
N PRO A 145 1.40 -8.91 5.13
CA PRO A 145 1.91 -9.03 6.50
C PRO A 145 0.96 -9.78 7.44
N LEU A 146 -0.36 -9.63 7.29
CA LEU A 146 -1.33 -10.41 8.06
C LEU A 146 -1.11 -11.91 7.82
N PHE A 147 -1.11 -12.37 6.57
CA PHE A 147 -0.95 -13.80 6.26
C PHE A 147 0.41 -14.36 6.68
N LEU A 148 1.50 -13.58 6.58
CA LEU A 148 2.80 -13.97 7.14
C LEU A 148 2.75 -14.11 8.66
N TYR A 149 2.12 -13.16 9.36
CA TYR A 149 2.00 -13.23 10.81
C TYR A 149 1.17 -14.44 11.27
N LEU A 150 0.09 -14.76 10.55
CA LEU A 150 -0.73 -15.94 10.84
C LEU A 150 0.04 -17.25 10.60
N LEU A 151 0.88 -17.31 9.56
CA LEU A 151 1.75 -18.46 9.29
C LEU A 151 2.76 -18.68 10.44
N GLU A 152 3.35 -17.59 10.96
CA GLU A 152 4.27 -17.65 12.10
C GLU A 152 3.58 -17.96 13.44
N ASN A 153 2.28 -17.68 13.56
CA ASN A 153 1.52 -17.81 14.80
C ASN A 153 0.20 -18.58 14.60
N PRO A 154 0.22 -19.83 14.11
CA PRO A 154 -0.96 -20.50 13.53
C PRO A 154 -1.95 -21.09 14.56
N ILE A 155 -1.64 -21.02 15.86
CA ILE A 155 -2.40 -21.70 16.91
C ILE A 155 -3.76 -21.01 17.10
N GLY A 156 -4.82 -21.82 17.14
CA GLY A 156 -6.17 -21.33 17.39
C GLY A 156 -6.79 -20.56 16.23
N ILE A 157 -6.25 -20.70 15.01
CA ILE A 157 -6.71 -19.99 13.83
C ILE A 157 -7.29 -21.00 12.84
N THR A 158 -8.48 -20.73 12.33
CA THR A 158 -9.12 -21.53 11.28
C THR A 158 -9.49 -20.65 10.10
N LEU A 159 -9.05 -21.03 8.90
CA LEU A 159 -9.41 -20.39 7.63
C LEU A 159 -10.61 -21.12 7.01
N TYR A 160 -11.57 -20.34 6.56
CA TYR A 160 -12.76 -20.78 5.84
C TYR A 160 -12.77 -20.14 4.46
N ILE A 161 -12.84 -20.98 3.44
CA ILE A 161 -13.02 -20.57 2.05
C ILE A 161 -14.36 -21.15 1.57
N PRO A 162 -15.20 -20.38 0.86
CA PRO A 162 -16.47 -20.89 0.33
C PRO A 162 -16.29 -22.21 -0.42
N TYR A 163 -17.18 -23.17 -0.17
CA TYR A 163 -17.19 -24.49 -0.80
C TYR A 163 -15.97 -25.38 -0.50
N GLN A 164 -15.18 -25.05 0.52
CA GLN A 164 -14.06 -25.87 1.01
C GLN A 164 -14.27 -26.25 2.48
N ASN A 165 -13.58 -27.30 2.92
CA ASN A 165 -13.54 -27.64 4.34
C ASN A 165 -12.76 -26.58 5.13
N PRO A 166 -13.10 -26.34 6.41
CA PRO A 166 -12.31 -25.46 7.27
C PRO A 166 -10.86 -25.95 7.37
N ILE A 167 -9.91 -25.03 7.26
CA ILE A 167 -8.47 -25.30 7.22
C ILE A 167 -7.84 -24.71 8.48
N PRO A 168 -7.41 -25.52 9.45
CA PRO A 168 -6.59 -25.04 10.56
C PRO A 168 -5.32 -24.37 10.02
N PHE A 169 -5.00 -23.18 10.49
CA PHE A 169 -3.88 -22.41 9.91
C PHE A 169 -2.52 -23.09 10.11
N LYS A 170 -2.42 -24.00 11.09
CA LYS A 170 -1.26 -24.89 11.32
C LYS A 170 -0.98 -25.85 10.17
N GLU A 171 -1.93 -26.03 9.24
CA GLU A 171 -1.80 -26.86 8.05
C GLU A 171 -1.29 -26.07 6.84
N ILE A 172 -1.28 -24.74 6.91
CA ILE A 172 -0.62 -23.89 5.92
C ILE A 172 0.89 -24.00 6.14
N LEU A 173 1.60 -24.44 5.11
CA LEU A 173 3.05 -24.66 5.14
C LEU A 173 3.81 -23.42 4.68
N THR A 174 3.30 -22.71 3.68
CA THR A 174 3.94 -21.52 3.11
C THR A 174 2.91 -20.50 2.65
N VAL A 175 3.34 -19.25 2.65
CA VAL A 175 2.66 -18.10 2.04
C VAL A 175 3.57 -17.62 0.91
N ASP A 176 3.14 -17.76 -0.34
CA ASP A 176 3.85 -17.20 -1.51
C ASP A 176 3.08 -15.99 -2.05
N TYR A 177 3.82 -14.92 -2.33
CA TYR A 177 3.28 -13.75 -3.00
C TYR A 177 4.18 -13.29 -4.15
N SER A 178 4.66 -14.27 -4.94
CA SER A 178 5.44 -14.06 -6.16
C SER A 178 4.59 -13.60 -7.36
N LYS A 179 3.29 -13.92 -7.37
CA LYS A 179 2.36 -13.54 -8.45
C LYS A 179 1.94 -12.08 -8.32
N ALA A 180 1.74 -11.42 -9.46
CA ALA A 180 1.44 -9.99 -9.52
C ALA A 180 0.22 -9.53 -8.70
N HIS A 181 -0.79 -10.41 -8.53
CA HIS A 181 -2.05 -10.05 -7.89
C HIS A 181 -2.48 -10.95 -6.74
N THR A 182 -1.90 -12.15 -6.67
CA THR A 182 -2.46 -13.28 -5.94
C THR A 182 -1.45 -13.78 -4.94
N LEU A 183 -1.87 -13.85 -3.68
CA LEU A 183 -1.18 -14.53 -2.61
C LEU A 183 -1.67 -15.98 -2.57
N GLU A 184 -0.76 -16.93 -2.42
CA GLU A 184 -1.04 -18.36 -2.40
C GLU A 184 -0.64 -18.95 -1.06
N LEU A 185 -1.59 -19.64 -0.42
CA LEU A 185 -1.38 -20.41 0.79
C LEU A 185 -1.30 -21.88 0.40
N PHE A 186 -0.16 -22.52 0.66
CA PHE A 186 0.04 -23.93 0.32
C PHE A 186 -0.15 -24.80 1.54
N THR A 187 -0.98 -25.84 1.41
CA THR A 187 -1.03 -26.97 2.35
C THR A 187 -0.22 -28.13 1.78
N LYS A 188 -0.31 -29.31 2.40
CA LYS A 188 0.28 -30.54 1.85
C LYS A 188 -0.40 -31.00 0.55
N THR A 189 -1.68 -30.65 0.37
CA THR A 189 -2.53 -31.22 -0.69
C THR A 189 -3.09 -30.16 -1.64
N ASP A 190 -3.21 -28.93 -1.17
CA ASP A 190 -3.99 -27.89 -1.83
C ASP A 190 -3.26 -26.54 -1.86
N CYS A 191 -3.73 -25.68 -2.75
CA CYS A 191 -3.32 -24.28 -2.83
C CYS A 191 -4.56 -23.39 -2.76
N ILE A 192 -4.56 -22.46 -1.81
CA ILE A 192 -5.61 -21.46 -1.64
C ILE A 192 -5.09 -20.13 -2.19
N ALA A 193 -5.73 -19.64 -3.25
CA ALA A 193 -5.37 -18.39 -3.91
C ALA A 193 -6.26 -17.22 -3.45
N LEU A 194 -5.65 -16.13 -3.02
CA LEU A 194 -6.30 -14.91 -2.55
C LEU A 194 -5.80 -13.70 -3.36
N THR A 195 -6.70 -13.03 -4.07
CA THR A 195 -6.35 -11.83 -4.83
C THR A 195 -6.32 -10.60 -3.91
N ILE A 196 -5.12 -10.14 -3.54
CA ILE A 196 -4.91 -9.06 -2.56
C ILE A 196 -4.35 -7.77 -3.15
N ALA A 197 -3.77 -7.81 -4.35
CA ALA A 197 -3.15 -6.65 -4.97
C ALA A 197 -4.16 -5.77 -5.72
N VAL A 198 -3.67 -4.65 -6.26
CA VAL A 198 -4.42 -3.87 -7.24
C VAL A 198 -4.56 -4.67 -8.54
N VAL A 199 -5.79 -4.82 -9.03
CA VAL A 199 -6.10 -5.52 -10.28
C VAL A 199 -6.67 -4.57 -11.35
N PRO A 200 -6.50 -4.86 -12.65
CA PRO A 200 -7.05 -4.04 -13.74
C PRO A 200 -8.56 -3.87 -13.64
N LYS A 201 -9.09 -2.69 -14.00
CA LYS A 201 -10.53 -2.38 -13.88
C LYS A 201 -11.40 -3.12 -14.91
N ASP A 202 -10.80 -3.43 -16.05
CA ASP A 202 -11.37 -4.11 -17.21
C ASP A 202 -11.41 -5.64 -17.05
N ASN A 203 -10.59 -6.21 -16.16
CA ASN A 203 -10.62 -7.64 -15.87
C ASN A 203 -11.69 -7.97 -14.82
N LYS A 204 -12.87 -8.39 -15.27
CA LYS A 204 -14.03 -8.70 -14.40
C LYS A 204 -13.75 -9.84 -13.41
N GLU A 205 -13.07 -10.90 -13.85
CA GLU A 205 -12.77 -12.07 -13.04
C GLU A 205 -11.84 -11.72 -11.86
N LEU A 206 -10.76 -10.98 -12.13
CA LEU A 206 -9.88 -10.48 -11.09
C LEU A 206 -10.58 -9.50 -10.15
N GLN A 207 -11.48 -8.66 -10.68
CA GLN A 207 -12.26 -7.74 -9.86
C GLN A 207 -13.24 -8.47 -8.92
N GLN A 208 -13.72 -9.66 -9.30
CA GLN A 208 -14.62 -10.48 -8.48
C GLN A 208 -13.85 -11.28 -7.42
N SER A 209 -12.66 -11.77 -7.74
CA SER A 209 -11.81 -12.49 -6.77
C SER A 209 -11.05 -11.58 -5.81
N LYS A 210 -10.93 -10.27 -6.11
CA LYS A 210 -10.17 -9.34 -5.29
C LYS A 210 -10.82 -9.07 -3.94
N ILE A 211 -10.08 -9.33 -2.87
CA ILE A 211 -10.39 -8.83 -1.53
C ILE A 211 -10.36 -7.30 -1.55
N SER A 212 -11.53 -6.70 -1.37
CA SER A 212 -11.72 -5.26 -1.41
C SER A 212 -12.19 -4.72 -0.07
N ILE A 213 -12.81 -5.57 0.75
CA ILE A 213 -13.32 -5.25 2.08
C ILE A 213 -12.75 -6.29 3.05
N THR A 214 -12.14 -5.81 4.13
CA THR A 214 -11.62 -6.62 5.22
C THR A 214 -12.32 -6.19 6.49
N GLU A 215 -13.25 -7.01 6.96
CA GLU A 215 -14.04 -6.79 8.16
C GLU A 215 -13.45 -7.55 9.33
N TYR A 216 -13.40 -6.94 10.49
CA TYR A 216 -13.03 -7.57 11.75
C TYR A 216 -14.29 -7.62 12.60
N PHE A 217 -14.57 -8.76 13.23
CA PHE A 217 -15.82 -8.95 13.95
C PHE A 217 -15.64 -9.68 15.28
N TYR A 218 -16.61 -9.48 16.16
CA TYR A 218 -16.86 -10.27 17.36
C TYR A 218 -18.35 -10.60 17.43
N GLN A 219 -18.71 -11.87 17.36
CA GLN A 219 -20.09 -12.35 17.45
C GLN A 219 -20.51 -12.44 18.91
N LYS A 220 -21.68 -11.90 19.27
CA LYS A 220 -22.12 -11.87 20.67
C LYS A 220 -22.57 -13.25 21.17
N GLU A 221 -23.30 -14.00 20.34
CA GLU A 221 -23.86 -15.29 20.72
C GLU A 221 -22.77 -16.35 20.94
N THR A 222 -21.80 -16.42 20.03
CA THR A 222 -20.74 -17.44 20.05
C THR A 222 -19.45 -16.96 20.71
N GLN A 223 -19.33 -15.65 21.01
CA GLN A 223 -18.09 -14.98 21.43
C GLN A 223 -16.92 -15.14 20.44
N GLN A 224 -17.22 -15.52 19.21
CA GLN A 224 -16.25 -15.80 18.16
C GLN A 224 -15.68 -14.49 17.60
N THR A 225 -14.36 -14.36 17.59
CA THR A 225 -13.67 -13.27 16.88
C THR A 225 -13.19 -13.72 15.51
N GLY A 226 -13.07 -12.80 14.56
CA GLY A 226 -12.57 -13.17 13.25
C GLY A 226 -12.40 -12.03 12.27
N ILE A 227 -11.93 -12.41 11.08
CA ILE A 227 -11.75 -11.55 9.93
C ILE A 227 -12.63 -12.10 8.81
N ARG A 228 -13.41 -11.26 8.14
CA ARG A 228 -14.17 -11.62 6.94
C ARG A 228 -13.68 -10.82 5.75
N PHE A 229 -13.34 -11.51 4.68
CA PHE A 229 -12.90 -10.93 3.43
C PHE A 229 -14.05 -10.93 2.44
N LYS A 230 -14.33 -9.77 1.85
CA LYS A 230 -15.33 -9.61 0.80
C LYS A 230 -14.74 -8.94 -0.44
N ASN A 231 -15.31 -9.27 -1.59
CA ASN A 231 -15.03 -8.51 -2.80
C ASN A 231 -15.77 -7.16 -2.80
N LYS A 232 -15.57 -6.37 -3.86
CA LYS A 232 -16.21 -5.05 -3.98
C LYS A 232 -17.73 -5.11 -4.16
N PHE A 233 -18.28 -6.29 -4.47
CA PHE A 233 -19.72 -6.53 -4.63
C PHE A 233 -20.38 -7.00 -3.32
N GLY A 234 -19.58 -7.19 -2.26
CA GLY A 234 -20.07 -7.64 -0.95
C GLY A 234 -20.13 -9.16 -0.80
N GLU A 235 -19.68 -9.93 -1.79
CA GLU A 235 -19.61 -11.40 -1.71
C GLU A 235 -18.45 -11.81 -0.81
N THR A 236 -18.72 -12.71 0.14
CA THR A 236 -17.71 -13.27 1.06
C THR A 236 -16.78 -14.21 0.31
N LEU A 237 -15.49 -13.87 0.31
CA LEU A 237 -14.41 -14.64 -0.32
C LEU A 237 -13.71 -15.59 0.66
N GLY A 238 -13.80 -15.30 1.95
CA GLY A 238 -13.22 -16.12 3.00
C GLY A 238 -13.40 -15.51 4.38
N LYS A 239 -13.17 -16.32 5.40
CA LYS A 239 -13.24 -15.92 6.81
C LYS A 239 -12.10 -16.57 7.59
N ILE A 240 -11.56 -15.86 8.56
CA ILE A 240 -10.63 -16.39 9.55
C ILE A 240 -11.33 -16.29 10.90
N GLU A 241 -11.29 -17.35 11.67
CA GLU A 241 -11.79 -17.39 13.05
C GLU A 241 -10.65 -17.65 14.02
N PHE A 242 -10.70 -16.98 15.17
CA PHE A 242 -9.78 -17.19 16.27
C PHE A 242 -10.51 -17.85 17.44
N ASP A 243 -9.99 -18.95 17.95
CA ASP A 243 -10.57 -19.76 19.02
C ASP A 243 -10.94 -18.99 20.30
N THR A 244 -10.25 -17.89 20.61
CA THR A 244 -10.53 -17.04 21.77
C THR A 244 -10.19 -15.57 21.50
N ILE A 245 -10.84 -14.65 22.24
CA ILE A 245 -10.49 -13.23 22.27
C ILE A 245 -9.05 -12.98 22.76
N ASP A 246 -8.47 -13.93 23.49
CA ASP A 246 -7.09 -13.84 23.94
C ASP A 246 -6.06 -14.30 22.91
N ASN A 247 -6.50 -14.77 21.74
CA ASN A 247 -5.64 -15.31 20.71
C ASN A 247 -4.58 -14.27 20.29
N LYS A 248 -3.33 -14.72 20.22
CA LYS A 248 -2.17 -13.86 19.91
C LYS A 248 -2.31 -13.16 18.56
N ALA A 249 -2.86 -13.85 17.56
CA ALA A 249 -3.09 -13.28 16.24
C ALA A 249 -4.28 -12.31 16.21
N TRP A 250 -5.32 -12.56 16.99
CA TRP A 250 -6.39 -11.58 17.18
C TRP A 250 -5.85 -10.28 17.80
N LYS A 251 -5.05 -10.37 18.87
CA LYS A 251 -4.40 -9.20 19.50
C LYS A 251 -3.50 -8.44 18.52
N TYR A 252 -2.78 -9.15 17.65
CA TYR A 252 -2.03 -8.53 16.55
C TYR A 252 -2.95 -7.76 15.58
N CYS A 253 -4.09 -8.33 15.21
CA CYS A 253 -5.05 -7.68 14.33
C CYS A 253 -5.56 -6.36 14.93
N ILE A 254 -5.99 -6.37 16.19
CA ILE A 254 -6.44 -5.14 16.89
C ILE A 254 -5.32 -4.09 16.93
N LYS A 255 -4.10 -4.51 17.29
CA LYS A 255 -2.99 -3.58 17.49
C LYS A 255 -2.42 -3.00 16.20
N ILE A 256 -2.18 -3.85 15.21
CA ILE A 256 -1.42 -3.51 14.01
C ILE A 256 -2.35 -3.21 12.83
N GLN A 257 -3.34 -4.08 12.58
CA GLN A 257 -4.24 -3.93 11.44
C GLN A 257 -5.31 -2.87 11.70
N LEU A 258 -5.78 -2.76 12.95
CA LEU A 258 -6.76 -1.77 13.40
C LEU A 258 -6.17 -0.59 14.18
N GLN A 259 -4.84 -0.55 14.34
CA GLN A 259 -4.10 0.56 14.95
C GLN A 259 -4.55 0.94 16.39
N ASN A 260 -5.04 -0.02 17.19
CA ASN A 260 -5.59 0.20 18.54
C ASN A 260 -6.77 1.20 18.64
N GLU A 261 -7.37 1.65 17.52
CA GLU A 261 -8.50 2.61 17.59
C GLU A 261 -9.85 1.95 17.87
N SER A 262 -9.88 0.62 17.88
CA SER A 262 -11.01 -0.16 18.35
C SER A 262 -10.93 -0.27 19.87
N GLN A 263 -11.53 0.71 20.56
CA GLN A 263 -11.77 0.63 22.00
C GLN A 263 -12.31 -0.76 22.36
N GLU A 264 -11.71 -1.28 23.43
CA GLU A 264 -11.81 -2.63 23.96
C GLU A 264 -13.19 -3.27 23.82
N LEU A 265 -13.28 -4.31 22.96
CA LEU A 265 -14.31 -5.34 23.05
C LEU A 265 -14.41 -5.95 24.46
N THR A 266 -13.34 -5.86 25.26
CA THR A 266 -13.27 -6.27 26.67
C THR A 266 -14.00 -5.34 27.65
N SER A 267 -14.56 -4.23 27.17
CA SER A 267 -15.40 -3.31 27.95
C SER A 267 -16.90 -3.35 27.57
N LEU A 268 -17.29 -4.30 26.72
CA LEU A 268 -18.65 -4.57 26.22
C LEU A 268 -19.15 -5.94 26.71
#